data_AF-A0A5J4Q3R8-F1
#
_entry.id   AF-A0A5J4Q3R8-F1
#
_cell.length_a   1.000
_cell.length_b   1.000
_cell.length_c   1.000
_cell.angle_alpha   90.00
_cell.angle_beta   90.00
_cell.angle_gamma   90.00
#
_symmetry.space_group_name_H-M   'P 1'
#
loop_
_entity.id
_entity.type
_entity.pdbx_description
1 polymer ?
#
loop_
_entity_poly.entity_id
_entity_poly.type
_entity_poly.pdbx_seq_one_letter_code
_entity_poly.pdbx_strand_id
1 'polypeptide(L)'
;PNTAWSDAFQQIPPAVLDYILNLLVIRDSVQTTENLNELRKQIDECDDSLIEILAKRMRISREIGTYKKEHNLTVFQSERYGEILEKRALQGEQCSMDAGFVKNVFEAIHEESVRQQMEIINRN
;
A
#
# COMPACT_ATOMS: atom_id res chain seq x y z
N PRO A 1 -43.66 7.06 30.97
CA PRO A 1 -44.83 6.99 31.88
C PRO A 1 -44.70 8.08 32.95
N ASN A 2 -45.76 8.86 33.22
CA ASN A 2 -45.71 10.02 34.14
C ASN A 2 -45.48 9.66 35.63
N THR A 3 -45.29 8.37 35.94
CA THR A 3 -44.97 7.84 37.27
C THR A 3 -43.75 6.92 37.18
N ALA A 4 -42.65 7.44 36.65
CA ALA A 4 -41.36 6.75 36.70
C ALA A 4 -40.65 7.07 38.02
N TRP A 5 -39.97 6.07 38.61
CA TRP A 5 -39.14 6.26 39.81
C TRP A 5 -37.83 7.02 39.51
N SER A 6 -37.48 7.16 38.22
CA SER A 6 -36.47 8.08 37.70
C SER A 6 -37.12 9.20 36.89
N ASP A 7 -36.37 10.28 36.62
CA ASP A 7 -36.89 11.50 35.98
C ASP A 7 -37.70 11.20 34.71
N ALA A 8 -38.97 11.61 34.71
CA ALA A 8 -39.93 11.32 33.65
C ALA A 8 -39.50 11.91 32.30
N PHE A 9 -38.68 12.97 32.29
CA PHE A 9 -38.15 13.58 31.07
C PHE A 9 -36.99 12.79 30.45
N GLN A 10 -36.40 11.84 31.17
CA GLN A 10 -35.33 10.95 30.67
C GLN A 10 -35.88 9.61 30.13
N GLN A 11 -37.20 9.42 30.19
CA GLN A 11 -37.86 8.19 29.78
C GLN A 11 -38.22 8.22 28.30
N ILE A 12 -37.86 7.16 27.57
CA ILE A 12 -38.27 6.97 26.18
C ILE A 12 -39.74 6.50 26.16
N PRO A 13 -40.67 7.20 25.49
CA PRO A 13 -42.05 6.75 25.38
C PRO A 13 -42.16 5.40 24.65
N PRO A 14 -43.14 4.54 24.98
CA PRO A 14 -43.29 3.22 24.35
C PRO A 14 -43.33 3.23 22.82
N ALA A 15 -43.99 4.24 22.22
CA ALA A 15 -44.03 4.40 20.77
C ALA A 15 -42.66 4.74 20.14
N VAL A 16 -41.83 5.48 20.87
CA VAL A 16 -40.46 5.81 20.43
C VAL A 16 -39.55 4.60 20.61
N LEU A 17 -39.73 3.83 21.68
CA LEU A 17 -39.03 2.57 21.87
C LEU A 17 -39.35 1.59 20.74
N ASP A 18 -40.62 1.47 20.36
CA ASP A 18 -41.05 0.61 19.25
C ASP A 18 -40.44 1.05 17.91
N TYR A 19 -40.37 2.36 17.66
CA TYR A 19 -39.65 2.92 16.51
C TYR A 19 -38.15 2.56 16.53
N ILE A 20 -37.49 2.73 17.68
CA ILE A 20 -36.06 2.38 17.83
C ILE A 20 -35.84 0.89 17.57
N LEU A 21 -36.68 0.01 18.13
CA LEU A 21 -36.56 -1.44 17.96
C LEU A 21 -36.73 -1.85 16.49
N ASN A 22 -37.66 -1.23 15.76
CA ASN A 22 -37.84 -1.48 14.32
C ASN A 22 -36.67 -0.99 13.45
N LEU A 23 -35.86 -0.05 13.95
CA LEU A 23 -34.64 0.42 13.27
C LEU A 23 -33.41 -0.42 13.60
N LEU A 24 -33.48 -1.29 14.61
CA LEU A 24 -32.34 -2.14 14.97
C LEU A 24 -32.12 -3.18 13.87
N VAL A 25 -30.98 -3.07 13.19
CA VAL A 25 -30.49 -4.12 12.30
C VAL A 25 -29.81 -5.17 13.17
N ILE A 26 -30.53 -6.26 13.47
CA ILE A 26 -29.97 -7.43 14.14
C ILE A 26 -29.08 -8.16 13.14
N ARG A 27 -27.79 -8.28 13.45
CA ARG A 27 -26.84 -9.05 12.65
C ARG A 27 -26.78 -10.47 13.21
N ASP A 28 -27.16 -11.47 12.40
CA ASP A 28 -27.28 -12.87 12.79
C ASP A 28 -25.96 -13.61 13.08
N SER A 29 -24.80 -12.94 13.04
CA SER A 29 -23.54 -13.60 13.38
C SER A 29 -22.51 -12.65 13.95
N VAL A 30 -21.87 -13.09 15.03
CA VAL A 30 -20.53 -12.62 15.41
C VAL A 30 -19.58 -13.25 14.40
N GLN A 31 -19.40 -12.62 13.23
CA GLN A 31 -18.34 -13.01 12.31
C GLN A 31 -17.01 -12.75 13.01
N THR A 32 -16.28 -13.80 13.39
CA THR A 32 -14.95 -13.63 13.98
C THR A 32 -14.03 -13.06 12.91
N THR A 33 -13.27 -12.02 13.27
CA THR A 33 -12.31 -11.38 12.35
C THR A 33 -11.04 -12.21 12.17
N GLU A 34 -10.99 -13.44 12.70
CA GLU A 34 -9.82 -14.32 12.66
C GLU A 34 -9.35 -14.56 11.22
N ASN A 35 -10.26 -14.83 10.29
CA ASN A 35 -9.92 -15.01 8.87
C ASN A 35 -9.34 -13.74 8.24
N LEU A 36 -9.79 -12.55 8.66
CA LEU A 36 -9.25 -11.28 8.17
C LEU A 36 -7.86 -11.01 8.73
N ASN A 37 -7.62 -11.38 9.99
CA ASN A 37 -6.32 -11.23 10.63
C ASN A 37 -5.27 -12.12 9.96
N GLU A 38 -5.63 -13.35 9.58
CA GLU A 38 -4.72 -14.26 8.87
C GLU A 38 -4.37 -13.73 7.46
N LEU A 39 -5.34 -13.20 6.71
CA LEU A 39 -5.07 -12.57 5.42
C LEU A 39 -4.16 -11.35 5.53
N ARG A 40 -4.33 -10.53 6.58
CA ARG A 40 -3.45 -9.38 6.83
C ARG A 40 -2.03 -9.81 7.14
N LYS A 41 -1.86 -10.87 7.93
CA LYS A 41 -0.54 -11.42 8.22
C LYS A 41 0.17 -11.88 6.94
N GLN A 42 -0.54 -12.49 6.00
CA GLN A 42 0.03 -12.87 4.70
C GLN A 42 0.46 -11.64 3.88
N ILE A 43 -0.28 -10.53 3.97
CA ILE A 43 0.12 -9.25 3.36
C ILE A 43 1.38 -8.72 4.05
N ASP A 44 1.43 -8.72 5.39
CA ASP A 44 2.60 -8.25 6.14
C ASP A 44 3.87 -9.04 5.74
N GLU A 45 3.78 -10.36 5.60
CA GLU A 45 4.89 -11.23 5.14
C GLU A 45 5.34 -10.90 3.70
N CYS A 46 4.37 -10.56 2.83
CA CYS A 46 4.66 -10.10 1.47
C CYS A 46 5.35 -8.74 1.48
N ASP A 47 4.90 -7.81 2.31
CA ASP A 47 5.44 -6.46 2.44
C ASP A 47 6.87 -6.49 3.00
N ASP A 48 7.13 -7.33 4.00
CA ASP A 48 8.49 -7.56 4.51
C ASP A 48 9.43 -8.04 3.38
N SER A 49 8.96 -9.01 2.59
CA SER A 49 9.71 -9.53 1.44
C SER A 49 9.96 -8.45 0.37
N LEU A 50 8.96 -7.59 0.11
CA LEU A 50 9.10 -6.47 -0.82
C LEU A 50 10.18 -5.49 -0.35
N ILE A 51 10.19 -5.15 0.94
CA ILE A 51 11.19 -4.24 1.52
C ILE A 51 12.61 -4.82 1.39
N GLU A 52 12.80 -6.12 1.67
CA GLU A 52 14.10 -6.77 1.50
C GLU A 52 14.60 -6.72 0.04
N ILE A 53 13.71 -7.01 -0.92
CA ILE A 53 14.04 -6.99 -2.35
C ILE A 53 14.38 -5.57 -2.80
N LEU A 54 13.59 -4.57 -2.37
CA LEU A 54 13.84 -3.17 -2.70
C LEU A 54 15.16 -2.68 -2.10
N ALA A 55 15.46 -3.02 -0.85
CA ALA A 55 16.73 -2.69 -0.20
C ALA A 55 17.92 -3.28 -0.99
N LYS A 56 17.83 -4.55 -1.40
CA LYS A 56 18.84 -5.19 -2.26
C LYS A 56 18.97 -4.46 -3.61
N ARG A 57 17.86 -4.10 -4.24
CA ARG A 57 17.84 -3.36 -5.52
C ARG A 57 18.48 -1.97 -5.39
N MET A 58 18.29 -1.28 -4.26
CA MET A 58 18.92 0.02 -4.00
C MET A 58 20.43 -0.11 -3.79
N ARG A 59 20.90 -1.18 -3.13
CA ARG A 59 22.35 -1.46 -3.05
C ARG A 59 22.99 -1.61 -4.42
N ILE A 60 22.36 -2.39 -5.30
CA ILE A 60 22.82 -2.55 -6.69
C ILE A 60 22.77 -1.21 -7.44
N SER A 61 21.74 -0.39 -7.22
CA SER A 61 21.63 0.93 -7.85
C SER A 61 22.78 1.85 -7.44
N ARG A 62 23.22 1.78 -6.17
CA ARG A 62 24.40 2.50 -5.69
C ARG A 62 25.69 2.01 -6.33
N GLU A 63 25.88 0.69 -6.45
CA GLU A 63 27.01 0.10 -7.18
C GLU A 63 27.05 0.57 -8.65
N ILE A 64 25.90 0.63 -9.33
CA ILE A 64 25.78 1.22 -10.67
C ILE A 64 26.20 2.69 -10.68
N GLY A 65 25.80 3.46 -9.66
CA GLY A 65 26.20 4.86 -9.51
C GLY A 65 27.71 5.03 -9.39
N THR A 66 28.37 4.22 -8.56
CA THR A 66 29.83 4.18 -8.43
C THR A 66 30.50 3.84 -9.76
N TYR A 67 30.04 2.77 -10.42
CA TYR A 67 30.57 2.37 -11.72
C TYR A 67 30.46 3.49 -12.76
N LYS A 68 29.29 4.15 -12.85
CA LYS A 68 29.10 5.28 -13.77
C LYS A 68 30.02 6.45 -13.44
N LYS A 69 30.22 6.78 -12.16
CA LYS A 69 31.15 7.82 -11.72
C LYS A 69 32.57 7.53 -12.19
N GLU A 70 33.06 6.32 -11.94
CA GLU A 70 34.41 5.88 -12.31
C GLU A 70 34.65 5.91 -13.82
N HIS A 71 33.59 5.74 -14.61
CA HIS A 71 33.65 5.69 -16.07
C HIS A 71 33.12 6.97 -16.75
N ASN A 72 32.85 8.04 -16.00
CA ASN A 72 32.29 9.31 -16.50
C ASN A 72 30.99 9.16 -17.32
N LEU A 73 30.11 8.23 -16.92
CA LEU A 73 28.82 7.97 -17.55
C LEU A 73 27.69 8.76 -16.87
N THR A 74 26.65 9.12 -17.63
CA THR A 74 25.47 9.80 -17.09
C THR A 74 24.57 8.86 -16.27
N VAL A 75 23.91 9.39 -15.24
CA VAL A 75 22.97 8.60 -14.41
C VAL A 75 21.73 8.21 -15.21
N PHE A 76 21.13 9.17 -15.90
CA PHE A 76 19.85 8.95 -16.58
C PHE A 76 20.06 8.48 -18.03
N GLN A 77 19.40 7.38 -18.37
CA GLN A 77 19.39 6.78 -19.71
C GLN A 77 17.94 6.48 -20.09
N SER A 78 17.32 7.40 -20.83
CA SER A 78 15.88 7.39 -21.14
C SER A 78 15.42 6.15 -21.91
N GLU A 79 16.20 5.69 -22.90
CA GLU A 79 15.90 4.51 -23.70
C GLU A 79 15.77 3.25 -22.83
N ARG A 80 16.81 2.97 -22.03
CA ARG A 80 16.80 1.84 -21.08
C ARG A 80 15.65 1.93 -20.08
N TYR A 81 15.31 3.14 -19.63
CA TYR A 81 14.18 3.32 -18.71
C TYR A 81 12.84 2.96 -19.38
N GLY A 82 12.61 3.44 -20.60
CA GLY A 82 11.41 3.12 -21.38
C GLY A 82 11.24 1.60 -21.60
N GLU A 83 12.31 0.93 -22.04
CA GLU A 83 12.31 -0.53 -22.24
C GLU A 83 11.97 -1.30 -20.96
N ILE A 84 12.55 -0.89 -19.82
CA ILE A 84 12.28 -1.52 -18.53
C ILE A 84 10.81 -1.32 -18.16
N LEU A 85 10.29 -0.10 -18.30
CA LEU A 85 8.93 0.23 -17.88
C LEU A 85 7.89 -0.53 -18.70
N GLU A 86 8.06 -0.60 -20.03
CA GLU A 86 7.20 -1.41 -20.90
C GLU A 86 7.26 -2.88 -20.52
N LYS A 87 8.47 -3.44 -20.37
CA LYS A 87 8.64 -4.84 -19.99
C LYS A 87 7.95 -5.17 -18.66
N ARG A 88 8.04 -4.28 -17.66
CA ARG A 88 7.38 -4.48 -16.36
C ARG A 88 5.88 -4.38 -16.46
N ALA A 89 5.34 -3.45 -17.26
CA ALA A 89 3.92 -3.34 -17.50
C ALA A 89 3.34 -4.65 -18.06
N LEU A 90 3.97 -5.21 -19.10
CA LEU A 90 3.54 -6.50 -19.68
C LEU A 90 3.62 -7.66 -18.67
N GLN A 91 4.66 -7.68 -17.82
CA GLN A 91 4.76 -8.69 -16.76
C GLN A 91 3.66 -8.55 -15.70
N GLY A 92 3.28 -7.31 -15.38
CA GLY A 92 2.16 -7.04 -14.48
C GLY A 92 0.84 -7.57 -15.01
N GLU A 93 0.56 -7.35 -16.31
CA GLU A 93 -0.64 -7.88 -16.96
C GLU A 93 -0.70 -9.42 -16.92
N GLN A 94 0.44 -10.10 -17.11
CA GLN A 94 0.55 -11.56 -16.97
C GLN A 94 0.21 -12.06 -15.55
N CYS A 95 0.41 -11.21 -14.54
CA CYS A 95 0.08 -11.48 -13.15
C CYS A 95 -1.31 -10.94 -12.75
N SER A 96 -2.17 -10.60 -13.71
CA SER A 96 -3.51 -10.01 -13.46
C SER A 96 -3.47 -8.67 -12.70
N MET A 97 -2.41 -7.89 -12.89
CA MET A 97 -2.28 -6.54 -12.35
C MET A 97 -2.54 -5.49 -13.45
N ASP A 98 -3.09 -4.35 -13.06
CA ASP A 98 -3.24 -3.21 -13.98
C ASP A 98 -1.87 -2.70 -14.45
N ALA A 99 -1.72 -2.53 -15.76
CA ALA A 99 -0.47 -2.08 -16.37
C ALA A 99 -0.08 -0.68 -15.90
N GLY A 100 -1.05 0.23 -15.71
CA GLY A 100 -0.81 1.58 -15.21
C GLY A 100 -0.29 1.57 -13.79
N PHE A 101 -0.90 0.78 -12.91
CA PHE A 101 -0.43 0.56 -11.54
C PHE A 101 1.03 0.07 -11.52
N VAL A 102 1.36 -0.94 -12.32
CA VAL A 102 2.71 -1.50 -12.37
C VAL A 102 3.72 -0.46 -12.87
N LYS A 103 3.35 0.34 -13.88
CA LYS A 103 4.20 1.45 -14.35
C LYS A 103 4.48 2.44 -13.22
N ASN A 104 3.45 2.89 -12.51
CA ASN A 104 3.60 3.86 -11.41
C ASN A 104 4.54 3.34 -10.31
N VAL A 105 4.41 2.07 -9.92
CA VAL A 105 5.29 1.45 -8.92
C VAL A 105 6.74 1.42 -9.40
N PHE A 106 6.99 0.98 -10.64
CA PHE A 106 8.35 0.88 -11.16
C PHE A 106 8.98 2.24 -11.51
N GLU A 107 8.18 3.25 -11.81
CA GLU A 107 8.61 4.64 -11.94
C GLU A 107 9.12 5.18 -10.61
N ALA A 108 8.32 5.08 -9.53
CA ALA A 108 8.74 5.52 -8.20
C ALA A 108 10.04 4.82 -7.72
N ILE A 109 10.14 3.50 -7.96
CA ILE A 109 11.35 2.73 -7.65
C ILE A 109 12.55 3.24 -8.48
N HIS A 110 12.34 3.58 -9.74
CA HIS A 110 13.40 4.09 -10.62
C HIS A 110 13.88 5.48 -10.18
N GLU A 111 12.96 6.40 -9.90
CA GLU A 111 13.27 7.75 -9.42
C GLU A 111 14.14 7.72 -8.16
N GLU A 112 13.78 6.88 -7.19
CA GLU A 112 14.57 6.68 -5.98
C GLU A 112 15.98 6.15 -6.29
N SER A 113 16.09 5.24 -7.27
CA SER A 113 17.39 4.71 -7.72
C SER A 113 18.26 5.79 -8.38
N VAL A 114 17.66 6.68 -9.16
CA VAL A 114 18.35 7.80 -9.80
C VAL A 114 18.82 8.79 -8.74
N ARG A 115 17.97 9.11 -7.76
CA ARG A 115 18.30 9.99 -6.63
C ARG A 115 19.54 9.50 -5.87
N GLN A 116 19.57 8.22 -5.49
CA GLN A 116 20.73 7.63 -4.80
C GLN A 116 22.00 7.57 -5.68
N GLN A 117 21.87 7.33 -6.99
CA GLN A 117 23.01 7.38 -7.91
C GLN A 117 23.59 8.79 -8.00
N MET A 118 22.74 9.81 -8.08
CA MET A 118 23.17 11.21 -8.10
C MET A 118 23.93 11.61 -6.83
N GLU A 119 23.48 11.14 -5.66
CA GLU A 119 24.21 11.35 -4.40
C GLU A 119 25.64 10.79 -4.43
N ILE A 120 25.87 9.65 -5.11
CA ILE A 120 27.20 9.03 -5.24
C ILE A 120 28.07 9.80 -6.22
N ILE A 121 27.52 10.20 -7.37
CA ILE A 121 28.26 10.99 -8.36
C ILE A 121 28.70 12.32 -7.77
N ASN A 122 27.83 12.98 -6.99
CA ASN A 122 28.09 14.29 -6.40
C ASN A 122 28.93 14.23 -5.11
N ARG A 123 29.21 13.05 -4.55
CA ARG A 123 30.06 12.92 -3.36
C ARG A 123 31.51 13.09 -3.78
N ASN A 124 32.21 14.08 -3.23
CA ASN A 124 33.64 14.33 -3.50
C ASN A 124 34.51 13.17 -3.02
#